data_AF-A0A0F9IHW6-F1
#
_entry.id   AF-A0A0F9IHW6-F1
#
_cell.length_a   1.000
_cell.length_b   1.000
_cell.length_c   1.000
_cell.angle_alpha   90.00
_cell.angle_beta   90.00
_cell.angle_gamma   90.00
#
_symmetry.space_group_name_H-M   'P 1'
#
loop_
_entity.id
_entity.type
_entity.pdbx_description
1 polymer ?
#
loop_
_entity_poly.entity_id
_entity_poly.type
_entity_poly.pdbx_seq_one_letter_code
_entity_poly.pdbx_strand_id
1 'polypeptide(L)'
;IYEMPDGSGFYIMPGRKRGTADGGSEPLVQQPIVYRSTGRTLLLFVDRSSAFAPRLMWIRNVSGTITLEWIELGLDGGPFKPGGDFGEANSTGLWFGKEFDLGAPGTLKLLREAEAIIDSGDANLTWTNQVQRDGAASENAGSGITSSSTQFFAAQKTARRVRPRLLWTGAGGYTPAGNQTRIRKVIYRGSWLPETADNLNIDIDVMASAQRRGVSPDLVRSELKALILSNSYPFMDVHGAAVVQVVINEATFTEASKTTGLEGRETVSLSLMVHELS
;
A
#
# COMPACT_ATOMS: atom_id res chain seq x y z
N ILE A 1 21.61 -1.17 -13.40
CA ILE A 1 20.67 -2.27 -13.69
C ILE A 1 21.26 -3.50 -13.02
N TYR A 2 20.44 -4.30 -12.34
CA TYR A 2 20.81 -5.57 -11.74
C TYR A 2 19.89 -6.66 -12.29
N GLU A 3 20.44 -7.67 -12.96
CA GLU A 3 19.68 -8.84 -13.42
C GLU A 3 19.61 -9.87 -12.29
N MET A 4 18.47 -10.52 -12.12
CA MET A 4 18.33 -11.54 -11.07
C MET A 4 19.16 -12.79 -11.44
N PRO A 5 19.80 -13.47 -10.46
CA PRO A 5 20.72 -14.59 -10.74
C PRO A 5 20.11 -15.75 -11.53
N ASP A 6 18.80 -15.95 -11.46
CA ASP A 6 18.04 -16.97 -12.17
C ASP A 6 17.56 -16.53 -13.57
N GLY A 7 17.85 -15.27 -13.95
CA GLY A 7 17.37 -14.63 -15.17
C GLY A 7 15.87 -14.33 -15.16
N SER A 8 15.17 -14.49 -14.03
CA SER A 8 13.69 -14.37 -13.97
C SER A 8 13.18 -12.92 -14.03
N GLY A 9 14.09 -11.94 -13.98
CA GLY A 9 13.74 -10.54 -13.97
C GLY A 9 14.93 -9.63 -13.69
N PHE A 10 14.63 -8.38 -13.33
CA PHE A 10 15.62 -7.34 -13.14
C PHE A 10 15.19 -6.31 -12.09
N TYR A 11 16.17 -5.56 -11.61
CA TYR A 11 16.04 -4.43 -10.72
C TYR A 11 16.74 -3.21 -11.32
N ILE A 12 16.05 -2.07 -11.36
CA ILE A 12 16.63 -0.79 -11.79
C ILE A 12 16.27 0.26 -10.76
N MET A 13 17.22 1.14 -10.47
CA MET A 13 17.01 2.29 -9.60
C MET A 13 17.15 3.56 -10.43
N PRO A 14 16.15 3.92 -11.24
CA PRO A 14 16.12 5.22 -11.89
C PRO A 14 15.83 6.31 -10.85
N GLY A 15 16.29 7.51 -11.14
CA GLY A 15 16.02 8.66 -10.31
C GLY A 15 16.48 9.96 -10.95
N ARG A 16 16.01 11.06 -10.40
CA ARG A 16 16.41 12.41 -10.81
C ARG A 16 16.62 13.31 -9.59
N LYS A 17 17.20 14.48 -9.82
CA LYS A 17 17.20 15.56 -8.83
C LYS A 17 15.78 15.97 -8.48
N ARG A 18 15.53 16.14 -7.18
CA ARG A 18 14.24 16.61 -6.67
C ARG A 18 13.98 18.03 -7.16
N GLY A 19 12.76 18.26 -7.65
CA GLY A 19 12.23 19.57 -7.97
C GLY A 19 11.39 20.11 -6.82
N THR A 20 11.12 21.42 -6.84
CA THR A 20 10.34 22.10 -5.79
C THR A 20 8.93 21.53 -5.59
N ALA A 21 8.30 21.00 -6.64
CA ALA A 21 6.96 20.42 -6.59
C ALA A 21 6.88 18.99 -6.02
N ASP A 22 8.01 18.32 -5.78
CA ASP A 22 8.03 16.92 -5.32
C ASP A 22 7.80 16.78 -3.81
N GLY A 23 8.11 17.82 -3.01
CA GLY A 23 8.13 17.79 -1.54
C GLY A 23 9.23 16.87 -0.96
N GLY A 24 9.49 16.93 0.36
CA GLY A 24 10.48 16.05 1.04
C GLY A 24 11.92 16.60 1.11
N SER A 25 12.75 15.97 1.96
CA SER A 25 14.10 16.46 2.32
C SER A 25 15.25 15.91 1.47
N GLU A 26 15.08 14.75 0.84
CA GLU A 26 16.16 14.08 0.10
C GLU A 26 16.48 14.78 -1.22
N PRO A 27 17.76 14.90 -1.65
CA PRO A 27 18.11 15.62 -2.88
C PRO A 27 17.68 14.89 -4.17
N LEU A 28 17.39 13.59 -4.09
CA LEU A 28 16.99 12.75 -5.20
C LEU A 28 15.58 12.19 -4.99
N VAL A 29 14.86 12.04 -6.10
CA VAL A 29 13.66 11.20 -6.21
C VAL A 29 14.08 9.90 -6.89
N GLN A 30 13.95 8.79 -6.18
CA GLN A 30 14.25 7.45 -6.71
C GLN A 30 12.95 6.68 -6.93
N GLN A 31 12.86 5.96 -8.04
CA GLN A 31 11.67 5.19 -8.42
C GLN A 31 12.08 3.75 -8.76
N PRO A 32 12.40 2.90 -7.76
CA PRO A 32 12.95 1.58 -8.06
C PRO A 32 11.93 0.72 -8.81
N ILE A 33 12.38 0.16 -9.93
CA ILE A 33 11.61 -0.73 -10.80
C ILE A 33 12.06 -2.16 -10.54
N VAL A 34 11.12 -3.03 -10.19
CA VAL A 34 11.38 -4.43 -9.90
C VAL A 34 10.48 -5.29 -10.77
N TYR A 35 11.06 -5.90 -11.80
CA TYR A 35 10.36 -6.85 -12.66
C TYR A 35 10.70 -8.27 -12.25
N ARG A 36 9.68 -9.11 -12.11
CA ARG A 36 9.80 -10.57 -11.90
C ARG A 36 8.78 -11.27 -12.79
N SER A 37 9.19 -12.33 -13.46
CA SER A 37 8.33 -13.12 -14.33
C SER A 37 8.62 -14.60 -14.21
N THR A 38 7.69 -15.45 -14.67
CA THR A 38 7.88 -16.90 -14.79
C THR A 38 8.77 -17.31 -15.97
N GLY A 39 9.36 -16.34 -16.68
CA GLY A 39 10.22 -16.54 -17.84
C GLY A 39 11.62 -15.97 -17.65
N ARG A 40 12.51 -16.23 -18.60
CA ARG A 40 13.85 -15.65 -18.64
C ARG A 40 13.82 -14.30 -19.35
N THR A 41 14.42 -13.28 -18.73
CA THR A 41 14.77 -12.02 -19.37
C THR A 41 16.08 -12.23 -20.12
N LEU A 42 16.07 -12.05 -21.44
CA LEU A 42 17.21 -12.36 -22.31
C LEU A 42 18.07 -11.15 -22.64
N LEU A 43 17.45 -9.98 -22.78
CA LEU A 43 18.12 -8.73 -23.12
C LEU A 43 17.33 -7.57 -22.52
N LEU A 44 18.02 -6.59 -21.95
CA LEU A 44 17.45 -5.36 -21.42
C LEU A 44 18.19 -4.16 -22.02
N PHE A 45 17.45 -3.20 -22.57
CA PHE A 45 18.03 -1.98 -23.11
C PHE A 45 17.12 -0.78 -22.87
N VAL A 46 17.74 0.40 -22.88
CA VAL A 46 17.04 1.68 -22.73
C VAL A 46 17.06 2.38 -24.08
N ASP A 47 15.88 2.59 -24.66
CA ASP A 47 15.73 3.45 -25.82
C ASP A 47 15.61 4.90 -25.35
N ARG A 48 16.55 5.73 -25.81
CA ARG A 48 16.64 7.17 -25.50
C ARG A 48 16.52 8.02 -26.76
N SER A 49 16.01 7.47 -27.86
CA SER A 49 15.87 8.18 -29.12
C SER A 49 15.24 9.56 -28.90
N SER A 50 15.94 10.60 -29.37
CA SER A 50 15.76 12.01 -28.98
C SER A 50 14.41 12.64 -29.35
N ALA A 51 13.54 11.88 -30.01
CA ALA A 51 12.18 12.27 -30.34
C ALA A 51 11.14 11.80 -29.30
N PHE A 52 11.54 10.97 -28.32
CA PHE A 52 10.59 10.22 -27.48
C PHE A 52 10.97 10.21 -26.00
N ALA A 53 9.99 9.85 -25.16
CA ALA A 53 10.24 9.58 -23.75
C ALA A 53 11.08 8.31 -23.59
N PRO A 54 11.96 8.23 -22.56
CA PRO A 54 12.81 7.08 -22.38
C PRO A 54 11.96 5.81 -22.18
N ARG A 55 12.30 4.75 -22.91
CA ARG A 55 11.68 3.43 -22.77
C ARG A 55 12.66 2.45 -22.20
N LEU A 56 12.17 1.61 -21.29
CA LEU A 56 12.88 0.42 -20.88
C LEU A 56 12.25 -0.77 -21.60
N MET A 57 13.06 -1.50 -22.37
CA MET A 57 12.60 -2.61 -23.20
C MET A 57 13.37 -3.87 -22.86
N TRP A 58 12.69 -5.01 -22.85
CA TRP A 58 13.33 -6.30 -22.64
C TRP A 58 12.69 -7.43 -23.42
N ILE A 59 13.49 -8.45 -23.70
CA ILE A 59 13.02 -9.68 -24.35
C ILE A 59 12.74 -10.71 -23.26
N ARG A 60 11.52 -11.26 -23.27
CA ARG A 60 11.09 -12.33 -22.37
C ARG A 60 10.94 -13.64 -23.13
N ASN A 61 11.44 -14.72 -22.55
CA ASN A 61 11.21 -16.08 -23.04
C ASN A 61 10.42 -16.88 -21.99
N VAL A 62 9.22 -17.32 -22.35
CA VAL A 62 8.42 -18.29 -21.58
C VAL A 62 8.20 -19.53 -22.42
N SER A 63 8.75 -20.65 -21.98
CA SER A 63 8.55 -21.96 -22.62
C SER A 63 8.79 -21.95 -24.14
N GLY A 64 9.79 -21.19 -24.62
CA GLY A 64 10.14 -21.08 -26.03
C GLY A 64 9.43 -19.94 -26.78
N THR A 65 8.44 -19.29 -26.18
CA THR A 65 7.79 -18.10 -26.75
C THR A 65 8.58 -16.86 -26.39
N ILE A 66 9.06 -16.13 -27.40
CA ILE A 66 9.81 -14.88 -27.25
C ILE A 66 8.86 -13.70 -27.44
N THR A 67 8.75 -12.84 -26.42
CA THR A 67 8.00 -11.58 -26.49
C THR A 67 8.91 -10.39 -26.20
N LEU A 68 8.67 -9.28 -26.92
CA LEU A 68 9.24 -7.99 -26.58
C LEU A 68 8.30 -7.30 -25.59
N GLU A 69 8.84 -6.87 -24.47
CA GLU A 69 8.13 -6.19 -23.40
C GLU A 69 8.75 -4.81 -23.21
N TRP A 70 7.95 -3.83 -22.81
CA TRP A 70 8.46 -2.49 -22.54
C TRP A 70 7.64 -1.74 -21.51
N ILE A 71 8.25 -0.72 -20.92
CA ILE A 71 7.59 0.29 -20.12
C ILE A 71 8.05 1.67 -20.55
N GLU A 72 7.10 2.58 -20.63
CA GLU A 72 7.36 4.00 -20.86
C GLU A 72 7.64 4.66 -19.51
N LEU A 73 8.73 5.44 -19.44
CA LEU A 73 9.22 6.01 -18.20
C LEU A 73 9.22 7.53 -18.27
N GLY A 74 8.90 8.16 -17.14
CA GLY A 74 9.18 9.57 -16.95
C GLY A 74 10.70 9.78 -16.95
N LEU A 75 11.13 11.04 -17.04
CA LEU A 75 12.56 11.39 -16.91
C LEU A 75 13.16 10.96 -15.55
N ASP A 76 12.32 10.65 -14.57
CA ASP A 76 12.69 10.12 -13.25
C ASP A 76 12.59 8.60 -13.11
N GLY A 77 12.17 7.90 -14.17
CA GLY A 77 11.83 6.47 -14.11
C GLY A 77 10.48 6.17 -13.49
N GLY A 78 9.68 7.18 -13.18
CA GLY A 78 8.32 7.02 -12.69
C GLY A 78 7.34 6.55 -13.78
N PRO A 79 6.13 6.12 -13.39
CA PRO A 79 5.07 5.72 -14.30
C PRO A 79 4.64 6.90 -15.19
N PHE A 80 4.77 6.73 -16.49
CA PHE A 80 4.51 7.78 -17.47
C PHE A 80 3.90 7.20 -18.74
N LYS A 81 2.89 7.88 -19.27
CA LYS A 81 2.43 7.68 -20.65
C LYS A 81 2.81 8.92 -21.45
N PRO A 82 3.84 8.86 -22.32
CA PRO A 82 4.09 9.92 -23.29
C PRO A 82 2.89 10.12 -24.21
N GLY A 83 2.65 11.40 -24.53
CA GLY A 83 1.93 11.76 -25.74
C GLY A 83 2.83 11.55 -26.97
N GLY A 84 2.23 11.12 -28.08
CA GLY A 84 2.84 10.94 -29.39
C GLY A 84 2.15 9.82 -30.17
N ASP A 85 1.99 9.98 -31.49
CA ASP A 85 1.25 9.08 -32.40
C ASP A 85 1.98 7.73 -32.54
N PHE A 86 1.86 6.90 -31.50
CA PHE A 86 2.42 5.55 -31.49
C PHE A 86 1.46 4.52 -32.07
N GLY A 87 0.34 4.94 -32.68
CA GLY A 87 -0.64 4.02 -33.30
C GLY A 87 -1.38 3.11 -32.32
N GLU A 88 -1.26 3.37 -31.01
CA GLU A 88 -1.76 2.49 -29.95
C GLU A 88 -3.08 2.96 -29.32
N ALA A 89 -4.06 3.36 -30.14
CA ALA A 89 -5.43 3.48 -29.65
C ALA A 89 -5.87 2.09 -29.14
N ASN A 90 -6.27 1.99 -27.87
CA ASN A 90 -6.57 0.73 -27.16
C ASN A 90 -5.39 -0.11 -26.67
N SER A 91 -4.22 0.48 -26.38
CA SER A 91 -3.18 -0.25 -25.66
C SER A 91 -3.30 -0.18 -24.14
N THR A 92 -2.69 -1.18 -23.52
CA THR A 92 -2.47 -1.24 -22.08
C THR A 92 -0.98 -1.29 -21.82
N GLY A 93 -0.52 -0.58 -20.80
CA GLY A 93 0.85 -0.71 -20.32
C GLY A 93 0.89 -0.72 -18.80
N LEU A 94 2.02 -1.14 -18.27
CA LEU A 94 2.14 -1.49 -16.87
C LEU A 94 3.47 -1.03 -16.29
N TRP A 95 3.44 -0.40 -15.13
CA TRP A 95 4.63 -0.06 -14.38
C TRP A 95 4.75 -0.92 -13.11
N PHE A 96 5.97 -1.26 -12.72
CA PHE A 96 6.28 -2.16 -11.61
C PHE A 96 7.08 -1.44 -10.53
N GLY A 97 6.53 -1.32 -9.33
CA GLY A 97 7.25 -0.72 -8.21
C GLY A 97 7.98 -1.74 -7.34
N LYS A 98 8.76 -1.21 -6.40
CA LYS A 98 9.41 -2.00 -5.35
C LYS A 98 8.39 -2.50 -4.33
N GLU A 99 8.66 -3.67 -3.78
CA GLU A 99 7.99 -4.17 -2.59
C GLU A 99 8.40 -3.32 -1.36
N PHE A 100 7.42 -2.97 -0.54
CA PHE A 100 7.63 -2.28 0.72
C PHE A 100 6.64 -2.79 1.78
N ASP A 101 6.96 -2.54 3.04
CA ASP A 101 6.27 -3.04 4.22
C ASP A 101 5.49 -1.95 4.94
N LEU A 102 5.19 -0.83 4.27
CA LEU A 102 4.50 0.34 4.83
C LEU A 102 5.16 0.87 6.13
N GLY A 103 6.48 0.69 6.29
CA GLY A 103 7.24 1.19 7.43
C GLY A 103 7.16 0.34 8.70
N ALA A 104 6.55 -0.86 8.63
CA ALA A 104 6.48 -1.80 9.76
C ALA A 104 6.80 -3.23 9.26
N PRO A 105 8.08 -3.64 9.26
CA PRO A 105 8.49 -4.96 8.80
C PRO A 105 7.77 -6.08 9.56
N GLY A 106 7.28 -7.10 8.84
CA GLY A 106 6.65 -8.29 9.43
C GLY A 106 5.22 -8.10 9.92
N THR A 107 4.82 -6.90 10.35
CA THR A 107 3.47 -6.64 10.93
C THR A 107 2.35 -6.79 9.91
N LEU A 108 1.20 -7.32 10.33
CA LEU A 108 0.00 -7.44 9.49
C LEU A 108 -0.66 -6.07 9.35
N LYS A 109 -1.18 -5.74 8.17
CA LYS A 109 -1.76 -4.42 7.90
C LYS A 109 -3.05 -4.56 7.16
N LEU A 110 -4.06 -3.81 7.58
CA LEU A 110 -5.26 -3.58 6.81
C LEU A 110 -4.97 -2.51 5.76
N LEU A 111 -5.14 -2.86 4.49
CA LEU A 111 -5.13 -1.92 3.38
C LEU A 111 -6.55 -1.39 3.18
N ARG A 112 -6.67 -0.06 3.13
CA ARG A 112 -7.97 0.63 3.02
C ARG A 112 -8.11 1.38 1.71
N GLU A 113 -7.11 2.18 1.38
CA GLU A 113 -7.16 3.07 0.25
C GLU A 113 -5.79 3.25 -0.41
N ALA A 114 -5.84 3.54 -1.70
CA ALA A 114 -4.71 3.97 -2.51
C ALA A 114 -5.09 5.27 -3.21
N GLU A 115 -4.29 6.31 -3.05
CA GLU A 115 -4.46 7.58 -3.76
C GLU A 115 -3.34 7.72 -4.79
N ALA A 116 -3.71 7.87 -6.06
CA ALA A 116 -2.74 8.28 -7.07
C ALA A 116 -2.85 9.78 -7.31
N ILE A 117 -1.71 10.46 -7.34
CA ILE A 117 -1.62 11.84 -7.81
C ILE A 117 -1.14 11.81 -9.26
N ILE A 118 -2.04 12.24 -10.15
CA ILE A 118 -1.85 12.27 -11.60
C ILE A 118 -1.60 13.71 -12.05
N ASP A 119 -0.48 13.89 -12.74
CA ASP A 119 -0.16 15.12 -13.46
C ASP A 119 -0.70 15.02 -14.89
N SER A 120 -1.37 16.08 -15.33
CA SER A 120 -1.92 16.19 -16.68
C SER A 120 -2.82 15.01 -17.06
N GLY A 121 -3.83 14.72 -16.23
CA GLY A 121 -4.80 13.65 -16.47
C GLY A 121 -5.56 13.78 -17.79
N ASP A 122 -6.07 12.66 -18.29
CA ASP A 122 -6.76 12.55 -19.58
C ASP A 122 -7.99 11.65 -19.44
N ALA A 123 -9.15 12.13 -19.91
CA ALA A 123 -10.42 11.41 -19.83
C ALA A 123 -10.41 10.09 -20.63
N ASN A 124 -9.55 9.96 -21.65
CA ASN A 124 -9.44 8.78 -22.48
C ASN A 124 -8.33 7.82 -22.03
N LEU A 125 -7.61 8.13 -20.94
CA LEU A 125 -6.57 7.28 -20.39
C LEU A 125 -6.86 6.97 -18.93
N THR A 126 -7.10 5.70 -18.65
CA THR A 126 -7.42 5.23 -17.31
C THR A 126 -6.18 4.65 -16.64
N TRP A 127 -5.87 5.10 -15.44
CA TRP A 127 -4.86 4.54 -14.55
C TRP A 127 -5.51 3.68 -13.45
N THR A 128 -5.03 2.47 -13.26
CA THR A 128 -5.52 1.54 -12.24
C THR A 128 -4.37 1.18 -11.31
N ASN A 129 -4.54 1.51 -10.02
CA ASN A 129 -3.65 1.00 -8.97
C ASN A 129 -3.89 -0.49 -8.80
N GLN A 130 -2.83 -1.27 -8.94
CA GLN A 130 -2.80 -2.70 -8.68
C GLN A 130 -1.81 -2.98 -7.56
N VAL A 131 -2.10 -3.99 -6.74
CA VAL A 131 -1.19 -4.44 -5.69
C VAL A 131 -0.99 -5.94 -5.75
N GLN A 132 0.24 -6.38 -5.53
CA GLN A 132 0.55 -7.76 -5.14
C GLN A 132 0.75 -7.77 -3.62
N ARG A 133 -0.11 -8.49 -2.91
CA ARG A 133 -0.03 -8.65 -1.46
C ARG A 133 0.73 -9.93 -1.15
N ASP A 134 1.81 -9.83 -0.38
CA ASP A 134 2.58 -10.99 0.09
C ASP A 134 3.00 -11.99 -1.01
N GLY A 135 3.24 -11.50 -2.22
CA GLY A 135 3.62 -12.31 -3.38
C GLY A 135 2.44 -12.96 -4.13
N ALA A 136 1.20 -12.70 -3.73
CA ALA A 136 0.00 -13.17 -4.41
C ALA A 136 -0.21 -12.52 -5.78
N ALA A 137 -1.23 -13.00 -6.49
CA ALA A 137 -1.70 -12.41 -7.74
C ALA A 137 -2.09 -10.93 -7.56
N SER A 138 -1.99 -10.17 -8.63
CA SER A 138 -2.36 -8.75 -8.59
C SER A 138 -3.86 -8.55 -8.51
N GLU A 139 -4.26 -7.61 -7.67
CA GLU A 139 -5.63 -7.16 -7.52
C GLU A 139 -5.71 -5.63 -7.65
N ASN A 140 -6.84 -5.11 -8.11
CA ASN A 140 -7.04 -3.68 -8.26
C ASN A 140 -7.41 -3.05 -6.91
N ALA A 141 -6.82 -1.89 -6.61
CA ALA A 141 -7.30 -0.97 -5.60
C ALA A 141 -8.35 -0.07 -6.26
N GLY A 142 -9.61 -0.50 -6.24
CA GLY A 142 -10.74 0.21 -6.84
C GLY A 142 -10.81 0.13 -8.37
N SER A 143 -11.64 1.00 -8.96
CA SER A 143 -11.80 1.16 -10.42
C SER A 143 -10.78 2.16 -10.95
N GLY A 144 -10.38 2.05 -12.21
CA GLY A 144 -9.44 2.98 -12.82
C GLY A 144 -9.88 4.46 -12.80
N ILE A 145 -8.90 5.36 -12.78
CA ILE A 145 -9.02 6.81 -12.60
C ILE A 145 -8.35 7.56 -13.76
N THR A 146 -8.94 8.68 -14.17
CA THR A 146 -8.42 9.55 -15.25
C THR A 146 -7.77 10.82 -14.70
N SER A 147 -7.98 11.10 -13.41
CA SER A 147 -7.43 12.24 -12.66
C SER A 147 -7.04 11.81 -11.25
N SER A 148 -6.35 12.70 -10.51
CA SER A 148 -5.97 12.42 -9.12
C SER A 148 -7.19 12.06 -8.28
N SER A 149 -7.19 10.88 -7.67
CA SER A 149 -8.31 10.40 -6.86
C SER A 149 -7.85 9.35 -5.86
N THR A 150 -8.60 9.27 -4.76
CA THR A 150 -8.51 8.16 -3.80
C THR A 150 -9.38 7.01 -4.30
N GLN A 151 -8.83 5.81 -4.28
CA GLN A 151 -9.50 4.56 -4.61
C GLN A 151 -9.54 3.67 -3.37
N PHE A 152 -10.64 2.96 -3.18
CA PHE A 152 -10.84 2.05 -2.06
C PHE A 152 -10.72 0.61 -2.53
N PHE A 153 -10.17 -0.25 -1.68
CA PHE A 153 -10.22 -1.69 -1.93
C PHE A 153 -11.66 -2.17 -1.86
N ALA A 154 -12.07 -3.01 -2.81
CA ALA A 154 -13.45 -3.51 -2.92
C ALA A 154 -13.90 -4.33 -1.69
N ALA A 155 -12.94 -4.87 -0.94
CA ALA A 155 -13.14 -5.54 0.34
C ALA A 155 -11.98 -5.19 1.27
N GLN A 156 -12.10 -5.51 2.55
CA GLN A 156 -10.97 -5.44 3.47
C GLN A 156 -9.85 -6.36 2.96
N LYS A 157 -8.65 -5.79 2.80
CA LYS A 157 -7.47 -6.53 2.33
C LYS A 157 -6.38 -6.44 3.37
N THR A 158 -5.78 -7.57 3.71
CA THR A 158 -4.63 -7.60 4.62
C THR A 158 -3.34 -7.90 3.87
N ALA A 159 -2.23 -7.31 4.29
CA ALA A 159 -0.91 -7.63 3.75
C ALA A 159 0.19 -7.33 4.76
N ARG A 160 1.30 -8.07 4.71
CA ARG A 160 2.55 -7.69 5.39
C ARG A 160 3.42 -6.82 4.49
N ARG A 161 3.47 -7.21 3.21
CA ARG A 161 4.24 -6.56 2.15
C ARG A 161 3.36 -6.28 0.96
N VAL A 162 3.56 -5.10 0.37
CA VAL A 162 2.82 -4.63 -0.80
C VAL A 162 3.80 -4.32 -1.90
N ARG A 163 3.55 -4.85 -3.10
CA ARG A 163 4.21 -4.39 -4.32
C ARG A 163 3.20 -3.67 -5.20
N PRO A 164 3.38 -2.38 -5.48
CA PRO A 164 2.48 -1.62 -6.31
C PRO A 164 2.77 -1.91 -7.78
N ARG A 165 1.71 -1.94 -8.57
CA ARG A 165 1.71 -2.01 -10.02
C ARG A 165 0.74 -0.94 -10.52
N LEU A 166 1.07 -0.28 -11.61
CA LEU A 166 0.21 0.75 -12.20
C LEU A 166 -0.10 0.36 -13.62
N LEU A 167 -1.36 -0.02 -13.86
CA LEU A 167 -1.86 -0.34 -15.18
C LEU A 167 -2.46 0.93 -15.78
N TRP A 168 -2.04 1.30 -16.97
CA TRP A 168 -2.77 2.29 -17.77
C TRP A 168 -3.47 1.61 -18.94
N THR A 169 -4.61 2.16 -19.35
CA THR A 169 -5.41 1.66 -20.47
C THR A 169 -5.94 2.85 -21.25
N GLY A 170 -5.57 2.95 -22.53
CA GLY A 170 -6.12 3.95 -23.45
C GLY A 170 -7.45 3.49 -24.04
N ALA A 171 -8.39 4.40 -24.22
CA ALA A 171 -9.62 4.16 -24.97
C ALA A 171 -9.43 4.50 -26.47
N GLY A 172 -10.35 4.03 -27.33
CA GLY A 172 -10.29 4.25 -28.79
C GLY A 172 -10.34 5.72 -29.24
N GLY A 173 -10.67 6.65 -28.34
CA GLY A 173 -10.59 8.10 -28.57
C GLY A 173 -9.29 8.76 -28.09
N TYR A 174 -8.31 8.00 -27.58
CA TYR A 174 -7.04 8.54 -27.13
C TYR A 174 -6.24 9.09 -28.32
N THR A 175 -6.27 10.41 -28.50
CA THR A 175 -5.45 11.12 -29.49
C THR A 175 -4.04 11.27 -28.95
N PRO A 176 -3.03 10.65 -29.56
CA PRO A 176 -1.75 10.58 -28.90
C PRO A 176 -0.99 11.92 -28.90
N ALA A 177 -1.26 12.82 -29.85
CA ALA A 177 -0.64 14.14 -29.91
C ALA A 177 -1.07 15.03 -28.72
N GLY A 178 -0.16 15.25 -27.76
CA GLY A 178 -0.32 16.23 -26.67
C GLY A 178 -0.58 15.66 -25.28
N ASN A 179 -0.88 14.36 -25.15
CA ASN A 179 -1.38 13.81 -23.89
C ASN A 179 -0.28 13.10 -23.11
N GLN A 180 0.45 13.87 -22.31
CA GLN A 180 1.46 13.38 -21.38
C GLN A 180 0.82 13.19 -20.00
N THR A 181 0.57 11.96 -19.59
CA THR A 181 0.05 11.70 -18.23
C THR A 181 1.12 11.04 -17.37
N ARG A 182 1.21 11.44 -16.11
CA ARG A 182 2.23 10.92 -15.18
C ARG A 182 1.62 10.64 -13.83
N ILE A 183 2.02 9.53 -13.21
CA ILE A 183 1.76 9.29 -11.80
C ILE A 183 2.93 9.86 -10.99
N ARG A 184 2.68 10.95 -10.27
CA ARG A 184 3.69 11.63 -9.46
C ARG A 184 4.00 10.87 -8.18
N LYS A 185 2.95 10.39 -7.49
CA LYS A 185 3.04 9.58 -6.28
C LYS A 185 1.80 8.71 -6.11
N VAL A 186 1.99 7.60 -5.42
CA VAL A 186 0.89 6.77 -4.91
C VAL A 186 1.02 6.70 -3.39
N ILE A 187 -0.07 6.98 -2.69
CA ILE A 187 -0.14 6.95 -1.23
C ILE A 187 -1.04 5.79 -0.84
N TYR A 188 -0.53 4.88 -0.01
CA TYR A 188 -1.31 3.81 0.58
C TYR A 188 -1.65 4.18 2.01
N ARG A 189 -2.93 4.05 2.38
CA ARG A 189 -3.38 4.24 3.77
C ARG A 189 -4.07 2.98 4.28
N GLY A 190 -3.96 2.80 5.58
CA GLY A 190 -4.36 1.59 6.26
C GLY A 190 -4.09 1.67 7.75
N SER A 191 -4.23 0.54 8.42
CA SER A 191 -3.98 0.41 9.85
C SER A 191 -3.11 -0.81 10.12
N TRP A 192 -2.25 -0.72 11.13
CA TRP A 192 -1.57 -1.89 11.64
C TRP A 192 -2.58 -2.77 12.36
N LEU A 193 -2.51 -4.07 12.11
CA LEU A 193 -3.32 -5.06 12.77
C LEU A 193 -2.43 -5.88 13.70
N PRO A 194 -2.92 -6.21 14.90
CA PRO A 194 -2.27 -7.19 15.74
C PRO A 194 -2.41 -8.58 15.11
N GLU A 195 -1.47 -9.48 15.37
CA GLU A 195 -1.46 -10.84 14.87
C GLU A 195 -2.20 -11.79 15.81
N THR A 196 -2.66 -12.94 15.27
CA THR A 196 -3.42 -14.01 15.96
C THR A 196 -2.69 -14.67 17.13
N ALA A 197 -1.46 -14.27 17.43
CA ALA A 197 -0.66 -14.72 18.57
C ALA A 197 -0.16 -13.56 19.44
N ASP A 198 -0.53 -12.32 19.11
CA ASP A 198 -0.15 -11.15 19.88
C ASP A 198 -1.01 -11.07 21.15
N ASN A 199 -0.33 -10.80 22.27
CA ASN A 199 -0.99 -10.37 23.50
C ASN A 199 -0.98 -8.85 23.54
N LEU A 200 -2.16 -8.25 23.49
CA LEU A 200 -2.32 -6.82 23.66
C LEU A 200 -2.53 -6.52 25.14
N ASN A 201 -1.80 -5.54 25.67
CA ASN A 201 -2.04 -5.02 27.00
C ASN A 201 -2.55 -3.59 26.87
N ILE A 202 -3.75 -3.34 27.38
CA ILE A 202 -4.38 -2.02 27.36
C ILE A 202 -4.55 -1.54 28.80
N ASP A 203 -3.92 -0.42 29.14
CA ASP A 203 -4.08 0.23 30.42
C ASP A 203 -5.15 1.32 30.34
N ILE A 204 -6.18 1.20 31.18
CA ILE A 204 -7.31 2.12 31.22
C ILE A 204 -7.26 2.92 32.50
N ASP A 205 -7.14 4.25 32.39
CA ASP A 205 -7.35 5.19 33.50
C ASP A 205 -8.83 5.20 33.89
N VAL A 206 -9.14 4.62 35.06
CA VAL A 206 -10.52 4.46 35.54
C VAL A 206 -11.14 5.82 35.81
N MET A 207 -10.40 6.72 36.45
CA MET A 207 -10.88 8.03 36.87
C MET A 207 -11.17 8.92 35.67
N ALA A 208 -10.24 8.99 34.71
CA ALA A 208 -10.42 9.78 33.49
C ALA A 208 -11.57 9.24 32.63
N SER A 209 -11.73 7.92 32.56
CA SER A 209 -12.82 7.27 31.82
C SER A 209 -14.18 7.54 32.46
N ALA A 210 -14.27 7.44 33.80
CA ALA A 210 -15.47 7.74 34.57
C ALA A 210 -15.90 9.21 34.38
N GLN A 211 -14.96 10.15 34.50
CA GLN A 211 -15.21 11.57 34.29
C GLN A 211 -15.70 11.87 32.87
N ARG A 212 -15.05 11.31 31.84
CA ARG A 212 -15.44 11.51 30.44
C ARG A 212 -16.85 11.02 30.14
N ARG A 213 -17.26 9.92 30.79
CA ARG A 213 -18.56 9.28 30.59
C ARG A 213 -19.66 9.81 31.52
N GLY A 214 -19.31 10.61 32.53
CA GLY A 214 -20.26 11.10 33.53
C GLY A 214 -20.82 9.98 34.43
N VAL A 215 -20.05 8.92 34.67
CA VAL A 215 -20.46 7.77 35.48
C VAL A 215 -19.52 7.59 36.68
N SER A 216 -19.90 6.74 37.65
CA SER A 216 -19.04 6.44 38.78
C SER A 216 -17.84 5.56 38.37
N PRO A 217 -16.66 5.72 39.01
CA PRO A 217 -15.52 4.82 38.84
C PRO A 217 -15.89 3.35 39.11
N ASP A 218 -16.75 3.10 40.09
CA ASP A 218 -17.24 1.74 40.41
C ASP A 218 -17.99 1.10 39.25
N LEU A 219 -18.81 1.87 38.52
CA LEU A 219 -19.48 1.37 37.33
C LEU A 219 -18.45 0.98 36.26
N VAL A 220 -17.45 1.83 36.00
CA VAL A 220 -16.36 1.53 35.06
C VAL A 220 -15.63 0.24 35.45
N ARG A 221 -15.26 0.08 36.73
CA ARG A 221 -14.61 -1.16 37.21
C ARG A 221 -15.50 -2.38 37.00
N SER A 222 -16.80 -2.27 37.29
CA SER A 222 -17.74 -3.39 37.13
C SER A 222 -17.91 -3.81 35.67
N GLU A 223 -17.98 -2.85 34.75
CA GLU A 223 -18.06 -3.10 33.32
C GLU A 223 -16.76 -3.74 32.80
N LEU A 224 -15.59 -3.26 33.22
CA LEU A 224 -14.30 -3.84 32.84
C LEU A 224 -14.12 -5.26 33.38
N LYS A 225 -14.62 -5.57 34.58
CA LYS A 225 -14.66 -6.95 35.08
C LYS A 225 -15.60 -7.83 34.26
N ALA A 226 -16.73 -7.28 33.83
CA ALA A 226 -17.71 -8.02 33.03
C ALA A 226 -17.17 -8.38 31.63
N LEU A 227 -16.21 -7.63 31.09
CA LEU A 227 -15.61 -7.91 29.78
C LEU A 227 -14.90 -9.27 29.69
N ILE A 228 -14.40 -9.80 30.82
CA ILE A 228 -13.73 -11.11 30.90
C ILE A 228 -14.73 -12.27 30.71
N LEU A 229 -16.01 -12.05 31.00
CA LEU A 229 -16.95 -13.15 31.29
C LEU A 229 -17.61 -13.79 30.07
N SER A 230 -17.52 -13.19 28.88
CA SER A 230 -18.11 -13.82 27.68
C SER A 230 -17.84 -13.00 26.43
N ASN A 231 -17.31 -13.68 25.40
CA ASN A 231 -17.26 -13.32 23.98
C ASN A 231 -15.95 -12.76 23.42
N SER A 232 -15.74 -13.09 22.16
CA SER A 232 -14.84 -12.44 21.22
C SER A 232 -15.40 -11.09 20.80
N TYR A 233 -14.61 -10.04 20.91
CA TYR A 233 -14.99 -8.68 20.51
C TYR A 233 -14.35 -8.32 19.17
N PRO A 234 -15.08 -7.70 18.23
CA PRO A 234 -14.46 -7.20 17.01
C PRO A 234 -13.45 -6.10 17.36
N PHE A 235 -12.20 -6.26 16.93
CA PHE A 235 -11.21 -5.20 16.98
C PHE A 235 -11.43 -4.28 15.78
N MET A 236 -12.02 -3.12 16.06
CA MET A 236 -12.36 -2.13 15.06
C MET A 236 -11.18 -1.20 14.81
N ASP A 237 -10.86 -0.96 13.54
CA ASP A 237 -10.00 0.17 13.20
C ASP A 237 -10.69 1.52 13.52
N VAL A 238 -9.93 2.61 13.44
CA VAL A 238 -10.42 3.99 13.69
C VAL A 238 -11.56 4.43 12.76
N HIS A 239 -11.91 3.62 11.78
CA HIS A 239 -12.94 3.88 10.78
C HIS A 239 -14.05 2.81 10.80
N GLY A 240 -14.09 1.95 11.81
CA GLY A 240 -15.15 0.97 12.02
C GLY A 240 -15.03 -0.32 11.20
N ALA A 241 -13.86 -0.65 10.66
CA ALA A 241 -13.62 -1.93 10.02
C ALA A 241 -13.14 -2.97 11.04
N ALA A 242 -13.88 -4.08 11.20
CA ALA A 242 -13.46 -5.24 11.98
C ALA A 242 -12.75 -6.25 11.07
N VAL A 243 -11.50 -6.62 11.41
CA VAL A 243 -10.73 -7.63 10.66
C VAL A 243 -10.20 -8.74 11.56
N VAL A 244 -10.01 -8.44 12.85
CA VAL A 244 -9.61 -9.41 13.87
C VAL A 244 -10.55 -9.32 15.05
N GLN A 245 -10.70 -10.41 15.79
CA GLN A 245 -11.40 -10.44 17.06
C GLN A 245 -10.37 -10.48 18.19
N VAL A 246 -10.77 -10.01 19.36
CA VAL A 246 -9.96 -10.11 20.58
C VAL A 246 -10.79 -10.78 21.67
N VAL A 247 -10.16 -11.69 22.39
CA VAL A 247 -10.69 -12.29 23.62
C VAL A 247 -9.96 -11.65 24.79
N ILE A 248 -10.72 -11.16 25.76
CA ILE A 248 -10.15 -10.55 26.96
C ILE A 248 -9.94 -11.67 27.97
N ASN A 249 -8.68 -12.03 28.21
CA ASN A 249 -8.32 -13.15 29.07
C ASN A 249 -8.25 -12.76 30.54
N GLU A 250 -7.70 -11.57 30.81
CA GLU A 250 -7.41 -11.11 32.16
C GLU A 250 -7.68 -9.61 32.29
N ALA A 251 -8.20 -9.20 33.45
CA ALA A 251 -8.27 -7.80 33.85
C ALA A 251 -7.64 -7.65 35.23
N THR A 252 -6.47 -7.00 35.28
CA THR A 252 -5.73 -6.78 36.51
C THR A 252 -5.91 -5.33 36.97
N PHE A 253 -6.28 -5.15 38.23
CA PHE A 253 -6.48 -3.83 38.84
C PHE A 253 -5.21 -3.41 39.56
N THR A 254 -4.55 -2.36 39.10
CA THR A 254 -3.27 -1.90 39.65
C THR A 254 -3.15 -0.38 39.59
N GLU A 255 -2.36 0.19 40.49
CA GLU A 255 -1.81 1.52 40.24
C GLU A 255 -0.74 1.42 39.13
N ALA A 256 -0.89 2.22 38.08
CA ALA A 256 0.06 2.21 36.96
C ALA A 256 1.42 2.72 37.45
N SER A 257 2.41 1.84 37.41
CA SER A 257 3.79 2.15 37.85
C SER A 257 4.78 2.29 36.70
N LYS A 258 4.40 1.94 35.46
CA LYS A 258 5.35 1.85 34.32
C LYS A 258 4.85 2.44 32.98
N THR A 259 3.64 2.99 32.91
CA THR A 259 3.06 3.49 31.65
C THR A 259 3.13 5.01 31.61
N THR A 260 3.88 5.55 30.65
CA THR A 260 4.14 7.00 30.51
C THR A 260 2.84 7.79 30.38
N GLY A 261 2.60 8.73 31.29
CA GLY A 261 1.41 9.57 31.35
C GLY A 261 0.26 9.01 32.20
N LEU A 262 0.44 7.81 32.77
CA LEU A 262 -0.50 7.15 33.69
C LEU A 262 0.13 6.87 35.07
N GLU A 263 1.37 7.33 35.31
CA GLU A 263 2.06 7.04 36.57
C GLU A 263 1.28 7.53 37.80
N GLY A 264 1.09 6.66 38.79
CA GLY A 264 0.39 6.97 40.03
C GLY A 264 -1.14 7.11 39.90
N ARG A 265 -1.71 6.73 38.74
CA ARG A 265 -3.16 6.68 38.54
C ARG A 265 -3.69 5.28 38.76
N GLU A 266 -4.94 5.21 39.19
CA GLU A 266 -5.66 3.95 39.23
C GLU A 266 -5.97 3.47 37.81
N THR A 267 -5.43 2.30 37.47
CA THR A 267 -5.60 1.72 36.14
C THR A 267 -6.12 0.30 36.19
N VAL A 268 -6.79 -0.10 35.13
CA VAL A 268 -7.08 -1.50 34.85
C VAL A 268 -6.28 -1.90 33.63
N SER A 269 -5.41 -2.90 33.79
CA SER A 269 -4.69 -3.50 32.68
C SER A 269 -5.49 -4.69 32.16
N LEU A 270 -5.92 -4.61 30.90
CA LEU A 270 -6.59 -5.70 30.20
C LEU A 270 -5.56 -6.44 29.35
N SER A 271 -5.49 -7.77 29.50
CA SER A 271 -4.73 -8.64 28.60
C SER A 271 -5.69 -9.26 27.59
N LEU A 272 -5.44 -9.00 26.31
CA LEU A 272 -6.25 -9.47 25.20
C LEU A 272 -5.45 -10.41 24.31
N MET A 273 -6.04 -11.56 23.98
CA MET A 273 -5.53 -12.47 22.96
C MET A 273 -6.27 -12.23 21.66
N VAL A 274 -5.52 -12.10 20.58
CA VAL A 274 -6.07 -11.81 19.26
C VAL A 274 -6.44 -13.12 18.56
N HIS A 275 -7.62 -13.16 17.96
CA HIS A 275 -8.14 -14.27 17.17
C HIS A 275 -8.54 -13.78 15.77
N GLU A 276 -8.40 -14.63 14.76
CA GLU A 276 -8.88 -14.32 13.41
C GLU A 276 -10.41 -14.31 13.39
N LEU A 277 -10.99 -13.37 12.63
CA LEU A 277 -12.42 -13.41 12.31
C LEU A 277 -12.64 -14.60 11.37
N SER A 278 -13.34 -15.64 11.86
CA SER A 278 -13.79 -16.79 11.06
C SER A 278 -14.82 -16.41 10.02
#